data_AF-A0A388TEM1-F1
#
_entry.id   AF-A0A388TEM1-F1
#
_cell.length_a   1.000
_cell.length_b   1.000
_cell.length_c   1.000
_cell.angle_alpha   90.00
_cell.angle_beta   90.00
_cell.angle_gamma   90.00
#
_symmetry.space_group_name_H-M   'P 1'
#
loop_
_entity.id
_entity.type
_entity.pdbx_description
1 polymer ?
#
loop_
_entity_poly.entity_id
_entity_poly.type
_entity_poly.pdbx_seq_one_letter_code
_entity_poly.pdbx_strand_id
1 'polypeptide(L)'
;MRSLKLFSALILFCVLSVFVNAAVYSNNTISFQGFLRDEAKDPLTGAVAMDFNFYDGSLRKFTVSVRDVVVFNGNYTAKINLSSTNIDTIKSAADLWIEVVVDTKPMTPKIQMTAAPYAMLVKGLKYDVKNDTVILGYPNIVTANSDSAGGLVMQGKMLIGTDDRGRSIDVNGEVRVEGNVTTNTLTGTAVYGAIWN
;
A
#
# COMPACT_ATOMS: atom_id res chain seq x y z
N MET A 1 -26.86 29.36 -39.10
CA MET A 1 -27.00 27.91 -38.78
C MET A 1 -25.68 27.13 -38.71
N ARG A 2 -24.58 27.53 -39.38
CA ARG A 2 -23.27 26.85 -39.26
C ARG A 2 -22.60 27.02 -37.89
N SER A 3 -22.75 28.17 -37.23
CA SER A 3 -22.17 28.47 -35.91
C SER A 3 -22.81 27.67 -34.76
N LEU A 4 -24.10 27.33 -34.86
CA LEU A 4 -24.82 26.56 -33.84
C LEU A 4 -24.42 25.08 -33.83
N LYS A 5 -24.01 24.53 -34.99
CA LYS A 5 -23.51 23.14 -35.09
C LYS A 5 -22.10 22.98 -34.54
N LEU A 6 -21.24 24.01 -34.68
CA LEU A 6 -19.89 24.05 -34.12
C LEU A 6 -19.90 24.14 -32.59
N PHE A 7 -20.84 24.89 -32.01
CA PHE A 7 -20.97 25.03 -30.56
C PHE A 7 -21.48 23.74 -29.90
N SER A 8 -22.41 23.03 -30.55
CA SER A 8 -22.93 21.75 -30.06
C SER A 8 -21.88 20.62 -30.10
N ALA A 9 -21.00 20.59 -31.11
CA ALA A 9 -19.93 19.60 -31.20
C ALA A 9 -18.86 19.77 -30.11
N LEU A 10 -18.56 21.02 -29.73
CA LEU A 10 -17.58 21.33 -28.68
C LEU A 10 -18.07 20.89 -27.29
N ILE A 11 -19.36 21.10 -26.99
CA ILE A 11 -19.96 20.67 -25.72
C ILE A 11 -19.97 19.14 -25.64
N LEU A 12 -20.29 18.44 -26.73
CA LEU A 12 -20.28 16.97 -26.76
C LEU A 12 -18.86 16.40 -26.56
N PHE A 13 -17.83 17.06 -27.11
CA PHE A 13 -16.44 16.67 -26.91
C PHE A 13 -15.97 16.89 -25.46
N CYS A 14 -16.36 18.01 -24.83
CA CYS A 14 -16.07 18.26 -23.42
C CYS A 14 -16.71 17.23 -22.49
N VAL A 15 -17.98 16.84 -22.73
CA VAL A 15 -18.67 15.86 -21.88
C VAL A 15 -18.10 14.45 -22.03
N LEU A 16 -17.57 14.08 -23.21
CA LEU A 16 -16.96 12.76 -23.43
C LEU A 16 -15.57 12.61 -22.80
N SER A 17 -14.87 13.72 -22.51
CA SER A 17 -13.51 13.71 -21.98
C SER A 17 -13.39 13.48 -20.47
N VAL A 18 -14.52 13.38 -19.73
CA VAL A 18 -14.52 13.33 -18.25
C VAL A 18 -14.35 11.92 -17.68
N PHE A 19 -14.33 10.87 -18.50
CA PHE A 19 -14.03 9.51 -18.02
C PHE A 19 -12.53 9.21 -18.02
N VAL A 20 -11.75 10.05 -17.34
CA VAL A 20 -10.39 9.68 -16.96
C VAL A 20 -10.52 8.77 -15.74
N ASN A 21 -10.53 7.47 -15.96
CA ASN A 21 -10.39 6.50 -14.87
C ASN A 21 -9.10 6.83 -14.12
N ALA A 22 -9.22 7.27 -12.87
CA ALA A 22 -8.09 7.37 -11.98
C ALA A 22 -7.52 5.95 -11.81
N ALA A 23 -6.44 5.64 -12.50
CA ALA A 23 -5.72 4.40 -12.28
C ALA A 23 -5.25 4.42 -10.82
N VAL A 24 -5.85 3.55 -9.99
CA VAL A 24 -5.36 3.31 -8.64
C VAL A 24 -3.97 2.71 -8.79
N TYR A 25 -2.94 3.49 -8.49
CA TYR A 25 -1.57 3.03 -8.45
C TYR A 25 -1.39 2.10 -7.24
N SER A 26 -1.78 0.83 -7.37
CA SER A 26 -1.29 -0.22 -6.49
C SER A 26 -0.06 -0.83 -7.15
N ASN A 27 1.14 -0.50 -6.66
CA ASN A 27 2.36 -1.17 -7.06
C ASN A 27 2.41 -2.57 -6.41
N ASN A 28 1.53 -3.47 -6.82
CA ASN A 28 1.47 -4.86 -6.36
C ASN A 28 2.48 -5.72 -7.11
N THR A 29 3.68 -5.19 -7.31
CA THR A 29 4.75 -5.86 -8.03
C THR A 29 5.86 -6.19 -7.05
N ILE A 30 6.36 -7.42 -7.12
CA ILE A 30 7.60 -7.82 -6.46
C ILE A 30 8.65 -8.17 -7.51
N SER A 31 9.92 -7.91 -7.18
CA SER A 31 11.07 -8.32 -7.98
C SER A 31 11.63 -9.60 -7.39
N PHE A 32 11.85 -10.62 -8.22
CA PHE A 32 12.52 -11.86 -7.83
C PHE A 32 13.78 -12.04 -8.66
N GLN A 33 14.91 -12.33 -8.01
CA GLN A 33 16.19 -12.50 -8.68
C GLN A 33 16.74 -13.89 -8.41
N GLY A 34 17.50 -14.41 -9.36
CA GLY A 34 18.16 -15.69 -9.20
C GLY A 34 19.22 -15.95 -10.25
N PHE A 35 19.81 -17.12 -10.15
CA PHE A 35 20.83 -17.61 -11.06
C PHE A 35 20.40 -18.96 -11.65
N LEU A 36 20.42 -19.09 -12.97
CA LEU A 36 20.11 -20.32 -13.69
C LEU A 36 21.34 -20.91 -14.35
N ARG A 37 21.43 -22.24 -14.27
CA ARG A 37 22.42 -23.05 -14.97
C ARG A 37 21.69 -24.13 -15.76
N ASP A 38 22.29 -24.53 -16.86
CA ASP A 38 21.85 -25.72 -17.59
C ASP A 38 22.34 -27.01 -16.91
N GLU A 39 22.09 -28.15 -17.56
CA GLU A 39 22.50 -29.47 -17.08
C GLU A 39 24.03 -29.66 -17.09
N ALA A 40 24.76 -28.93 -17.94
CA ALA A 40 26.22 -28.89 -17.98
C ALA A 40 26.82 -28.00 -16.88
N LYS A 41 25.97 -27.31 -16.09
CA LYS A 41 26.31 -26.32 -15.05
C LYS A 41 26.81 -24.99 -15.60
N ASP A 42 26.62 -24.75 -16.90
CA ASP A 42 26.97 -23.49 -17.54
C ASP A 42 25.86 -22.46 -17.32
N PRO A 43 26.20 -21.16 -17.21
CA PRO A 43 25.21 -20.10 -17.03
C PRO A 43 24.28 -20.01 -18.23
N LEU A 44 22.97 -20.09 -17.99
CA LEU A 44 21.98 -20.02 -19.07
C LEU A 44 21.89 -18.60 -19.64
N THR A 45 21.71 -18.45 -20.95
CA THR A 45 21.37 -17.16 -21.59
C THR A 45 20.21 -17.37 -22.56
N GLY A 46 19.18 -16.55 -22.46
CA GLY A 46 17.97 -16.66 -23.27
C GLY A 46 16.72 -16.21 -22.52
N ALA A 47 15.58 -16.25 -23.18
CA ALA A 47 14.28 -16.03 -22.54
C ALA A 47 13.69 -17.37 -22.11
N VAL A 48 13.17 -17.45 -20.89
CA VAL A 48 12.53 -18.65 -20.34
C VAL A 48 11.17 -18.34 -19.73
N ALA A 49 10.27 -19.32 -19.74
CA ALA A 49 9.01 -19.24 -19.02
C ALA A 49 9.23 -19.68 -17.57
N MET A 50 8.76 -18.88 -16.61
CA MET A 50 8.85 -19.18 -15.19
C MET A 50 7.46 -19.17 -14.55
N ASP A 51 7.19 -20.15 -13.69
CA ASP A 51 6.06 -20.13 -12.78
C ASP A 51 6.57 -19.96 -11.34
N PHE A 52 5.97 -19.02 -10.62
CA PHE A 52 6.28 -18.73 -9.23
C PHE A 52 5.15 -19.26 -8.36
N ASN A 53 5.40 -20.37 -7.67
CA ASN A 53 4.46 -20.99 -6.76
C ASN A 53 4.66 -20.44 -5.35
N PHE A 54 3.61 -19.84 -4.78
CA PHE A 54 3.63 -19.29 -3.42
C PHE A 54 3.03 -20.30 -2.45
N TYR A 55 3.71 -20.48 -1.32
CA TYR A 55 3.34 -21.43 -0.26
C TYR A 55 3.22 -20.73 1.09
N ASP A 56 2.38 -21.30 1.95
CA ASP A 56 2.30 -21.01 3.38
C ASP A 56 2.69 -22.28 4.12
N GLY A 57 3.91 -22.33 4.64
CA GLY A 57 4.59 -23.56 5.03
C GLY A 57 4.68 -24.54 3.85
N SER A 58 4.04 -25.71 3.97
CA SER A 58 4.03 -26.74 2.92
C SER A 58 2.89 -26.62 1.91
N LEU A 59 1.88 -25.78 2.19
CA LEU A 59 0.66 -25.68 1.38
C LEU A 59 0.82 -24.65 0.27
N ARG A 60 0.68 -25.06 -1.01
CA ARG A 60 0.66 -24.13 -2.14
C ARG A 60 -0.64 -23.32 -2.11
N LYS A 61 -0.52 -22.00 -2.17
CA LYS A 61 -1.66 -21.07 -2.17
C LYS A 61 -2.05 -20.64 -3.57
N PHE A 62 -1.08 -20.21 -4.38
CA PHE A 62 -1.32 -19.77 -5.76
C PHE A 62 -0.04 -19.81 -6.59
N THR A 63 -0.21 -19.61 -7.90
CA THR A 63 0.88 -19.57 -8.88
C THR A 63 0.78 -18.28 -9.69
N VAL A 64 1.93 -17.67 -9.99
CA VAL A 64 2.02 -16.55 -10.94
C VAL A 64 2.96 -16.95 -12.06
N SER A 65 2.46 -16.93 -13.29
CA SER A 65 3.25 -17.23 -14.48
C SER A 65 3.82 -15.95 -15.07
N VAL A 66 5.12 -15.93 -15.31
CA VAL A 66 5.82 -14.88 -16.05
C VAL A 66 6.41 -15.52 -17.30
N ARG A 67 6.01 -15.00 -18.46
CA ARG A 67 6.55 -15.42 -19.74
C ARG A 67 7.68 -14.47 -20.12
N ASP A 68 8.65 -14.99 -20.87
CA ASP A 68 9.78 -14.23 -21.41
C ASP A 68 10.69 -13.58 -20.35
N VAL A 69 11.02 -14.32 -19.29
CA VAL A 69 12.03 -13.86 -18.33
C VAL A 69 13.40 -13.92 -19.00
N VAL A 70 14.01 -12.76 -19.24
CA VAL A 70 15.34 -12.65 -19.82
C VAL A 70 16.39 -13.06 -18.80
N VAL A 71 17.16 -14.09 -19.17
CA VAL A 71 18.31 -14.60 -18.44
C VAL A 71 19.57 -14.22 -19.21
N PHE A 72 20.54 -13.61 -18.54
CA PHE A 72 21.80 -13.24 -19.13
C PHE A 72 22.96 -13.69 -18.25
N ASN A 73 23.81 -14.56 -18.78
CA ASN A 73 24.92 -15.16 -18.04
C ASN A 73 24.46 -15.75 -16.70
N GLY A 74 23.38 -16.52 -16.75
CA GLY A 74 22.69 -17.14 -15.62
C GLY A 74 21.85 -16.19 -14.76
N ASN A 75 22.11 -14.89 -14.77
CA ASN A 75 21.38 -13.95 -13.93
C ASN A 75 20.03 -13.58 -14.54
N TYR A 76 18.99 -13.49 -13.70
CA TYR A 76 17.69 -12.97 -14.13
C TYR A 76 17.06 -12.09 -13.04
N THR A 77 16.16 -11.21 -13.47
CA THR A 77 15.23 -10.49 -12.60
C THR A 77 13.84 -10.61 -13.19
N ALA A 78 12.95 -11.29 -12.47
CA ALA A 78 11.54 -11.43 -12.83
C ALA A 78 10.70 -10.37 -12.11
N LYS A 79 9.85 -9.69 -12.87
CA LYS A 79 8.83 -8.76 -12.35
C LYS A 79 7.52 -9.52 -12.17
N ILE A 80 7.15 -9.80 -10.92
CA ILE A 80 5.95 -10.58 -10.59
C ILE A 80 4.83 -9.62 -10.22
N ASN A 81 3.77 -9.59 -11.02
CA ASN A 81 2.58 -8.79 -10.75
C ASN A 81 1.57 -9.62 -9.96
N LEU A 82 1.13 -9.10 -8.82
CA LEU A 82 0.23 -9.77 -7.90
C LEU A 82 -1.16 -9.12 -7.96
N SER A 83 -2.20 -9.95 -8.05
CA SER A 83 -3.59 -9.48 -7.88
C SER A 83 -3.84 -9.06 -6.44
N SER A 84 -4.90 -8.28 -6.19
CA SER A 84 -5.33 -7.94 -4.82
C SER A 84 -5.55 -9.18 -3.96
N THR A 85 -6.18 -10.22 -4.52
CA THR A 85 -6.40 -11.51 -3.83
C THR A 85 -5.08 -12.21 -3.46
N ASN A 86 -4.08 -12.19 -4.34
CA ASN A 86 -2.76 -12.76 -4.06
C ASN A 86 -2.06 -11.98 -2.95
N ILE A 87 -2.19 -10.65 -2.96
CA ILE A 87 -1.69 -9.79 -1.88
C ILE A 87 -2.35 -10.18 -0.55
N ASP A 88 -3.68 -10.26 -0.49
CA ASP A 88 -4.38 -10.60 0.76
C ASP A 88 -4.00 -12.01 1.24
N THR A 89 -3.77 -12.94 0.33
CA THR A 89 -3.26 -14.29 0.66
C THR A 89 -1.87 -14.24 1.27
N ILE A 90 -0.92 -13.52 0.63
CA ILE A 90 0.44 -13.30 1.14
C ILE A 90 0.40 -12.68 2.55
N LYS A 91 -0.50 -11.71 2.77
CA LYS A 91 -0.65 -11.00 4.04
C LYS A 91 -1.10 -11.89 5.19
N SER A 92 -1.89 -12.90 4.89
CA SER A 92 -2.39 -13.87 5.87
C SER A 92 -1.44 -15.04 6.12
N ALA A 93 -0.39 -15.20 5.32
CA ALA A 93 0.55 -16.32 5.45
C ALA A 93 1.42 -16.15 6.70
N ALA A 94 1.53 -17.22 7.49
CA ALA A 94 2.40 -17.24 8.66
C ALA A 94 3.86 -17.50 8.27
N ASP A 95 4.06 -18.26 7.19
CA ASP A 95 5.38 -18.68 6.73
C ASP A 95 5.41 -18.74 5.20
N LEU A 96 5.79 -17.64 4.54
CA LEU A 96 5.70 -17.51 3.09
C LEU A 96 6.94 -18.05 2.38
N TRP A 97 6.74 -18.96 1.42
CA TRP A 97 7.80 -19.49 0.56
C TRP A 97 7.48 -19.31 -0.92
N ILE A 98 8.51 -19.14 -1.74
CA ILE A 98 8.43 -19.19 -3.19
C ILE A 98 9.22 -20.40 -3.70
N GLU A 99 8.57 -21.18 -4.56
CA GLU A 99 9.21 -22.15 -5.45
C GLU A 99 9.18 -21.59 -6.87
N VAL A 100 10.32 -21.64 -7.55
CA VAL A 100 10.43 -21.26 -8.96
C VAL A 100 10.40 -22.53 -9.80
N VAL A 101 9.55 -22.56 -10.82
CA VAL A 101 9.48 -23.64 -11.81
C VAL A 101 9.90 -23.06 -13.14
N VAL A 102 10.92 -23.64 -13.76
CA VAL A 102 11.42 -23.24 -15.09
C VAL A 102 11.19 -24.40 -16.03
N ASP A 103 10.49 -24.16 -17.15
CA ASP A 103 10.16 -25.19 -18.15
C ASP A 103 9.61 -26.49 -17.51
N THR A 104 8.66 -26.36 -16.59
CA THR A 104 8.03 -27.45 -15.81
C THR A 104 8.90 -28.18 -14.78
N LYS A 105 10.19 -27.80 -14.65
CA LYS A 105 11.10 -28.35 -13.63
C LYS A 105 11.10 -27.46 -12.38
N PRO A 106 10.71 -27.97 -11.19
CA PRO A 106 10.80 -27.20 -9.96
C PRO A 106 12.26 -27.03 -9.52
N MET A 107 12.63 -25.81 -9.16
CA MET A 107 13.94 -25.45 -8.64
C MET A 107 13.98 -25.64 -7.12
N THR A 108 15.09 -26.18 -6.62
CA THR A 108 15.32 -26.40 -5.19
C THR A 108 16.55 -25.63 -4.71
N PRO A 109 16.57 -25.17 -3.44
CA PRO A 109 15.48 -25.21 -2.46
C PRO A 109 14.40 -24.14 -2.72
N LYS A 110 13.24 -24.29 -2.08
CA LYS A 110 12.27 -23.19 -1.95
C LYS A 110 12.89 -22.06 -1.14
N ILE A 111 12.57 -20.82 -1.51
CA ILE A 111 13.12 -19.64 -0.85
C ILE A 111 12.07 -19.05 0.09
N GLN A 112 12.40 -18.94 1.37
CA GLN A 112 11.54 -18.27 2.36
C GLN A 112 11.58 -16.76 2.12
N MET A 113 10.41 -16.11 2.12
CA MET A 113 10.30 -14.67 2.04
C MET A 113 10.25 -14.08 3.46
N THR A 114 11.37 -13.54 3.93
CA THR A 114 11.50 -13.08 5.32
C THR A 114 11.23 -11.58 5.53
N ALA A 115 11.36 -10.73 4.50
CA ALA A 115 11.35 -9.26 4.68
C ALA A 115 10.33 -8.49 3.82
N ALA A 116 10.03 -8.95 2.59
CA ALA A 116 9.19 -8.20 1.65
C ALA A 116 7.66 -8.20 1.92
N PRO A 117 7.05 -9.27 2.48
CA PRO A 117 5.58 -9.31 2.64
C PRO A 117 5.06 -8.28 3.64
N TYR A 118 5.80 -8.03 4.73
CA TYR A 118 5.36 -7.14 5.80
C TYR A 118 5.40 -5.66 5.39
N ALA A 119 6.31 -5.26 4.50
CA ALA A 119 6.30 -3.92 3.93
C ALA A 119 5.04 -3.65 3.08
N MET A 120 4.44 -4.70 2.48
CA MET A 120 3.17 -4.61 1.74
C MET A 120 1.92 -4.57 2.66
N LEU A 121 2.07 -4.93 3.93
CA LEU A 121 0.98 -4.86 4.92
C LEU A 121 0.65 -3.43 5.32
N VAL A 122 1.61 -2.51 5.16
CA VAL A 122 1.43 -1.11 5.47
C VAL A 122 0.51 -0.47 4.43
N LYS A 123 -0.80 -0.60 4.65
CA LYS A 123 -1.84 0.17 3.95
C LYS A 123 -2.18 1.40 4.78
N GLY A 124 -2.30 2.55 4.14
CA GLY A 124 -2.66 3.80 4.80
C GLY A 124 -1.49 4.56 5.43
N LEU A 125 -0.26 4.04 5.48
CA LEU A 125 0.90 4.90 5.78
C LEU A 125 1.50 5.41 4.47
N LYS A 126 1.60 6.71 4.32
CA LYS A 126 2.37 7.36 3.26
C LYS A 126 3.41 8.24 3.92
N TYR A 127 4.68 7.99 3.65
CA TYR A 127 5.73 8.95 3.98
C TYR A 127 5.78 10.03 2.89
N ASP A 128 5.56 11.28 3.26
CA ASP A 128 5.73 12.44 2.39
C ASP A 128 7.15 12.97 2.52
N VAL A 129 8.00 12.53 1.59
CA VAL A 129 9.42 12.90 1.51
C VAL A 129 9.63 14.41 1.44
N LYS A 130 8.70 15.17 0.84
CA LYS A 130 8.87 16.63 0.69
C LYS A 130 8.76 17.36 2.01
N ASN A 131 7.93 16.83 2.91
CA ASN A 131 7.61 17.46 4.19
C ASN A 131 8.22 16.71 5.38
N ASP A 132 8.93 15.59 5.13
CA ASP A 132 9.45 14.68 6.16
C ASP A 132 8.37 14.22 7.16
N THR A 133 7.19 13.85 6.65
CA THR A 133 6.04 13.45 7.50
C THR A 133 5.52 12.07 7.16
N VAL A 134 5.00 11.33 8.15
CA VAL A 134 4.21 10.11 7.95
C VAL A 134 2.72 10.45 8.01
N ILE A 135 2.02 10.27 6.90
CA ILE A 135 0.58 10.46 6.76
C ILE A 135 -0.12 9.13 7.02
N LEU A 136 -1.05 9.11 7.97
CA LEU A 136 -1.95 7.99 8.24
C LEU A 136 -3.25 8.16 7.44
N GLY A 137 -3.75 7.08 6.82
CA GLY A 137 -5.02 7.01 6.08
C GLY A 137 -4.95 6.94 4.55
N TYR A 138 -3.85 7.32 3.89
CA TYR A 138 -3.83 7.50 2.41
C TYR A 138 -4.35 6.28 1.59
N PRO A 139 -5.14 6.47 0.50
CA PRO A 139 -5.53 7.72 -0.18
C PRO A 139 -6.72 8.45 0.43
N ASN A 140 -7.49 7.79 1.29
CA ASN A 140 -8.56 8.42 2.03
C ASN A 140 -7.94 8.91 3.33
N ILE A 141 -7.51 10.18 3.40
CA ILE A 141 -7.29 10.82 4.71
C ILE A 141 -8.43 10.31 5.57
N VAL A 142 -8.10 9.62 6.66
CA VAL A 142 -9.10 9.11 7.58
C VAL A 142 -9.69 10.38 8.20
N THR A 143 -10.66 11.00 7.52
CA THR A 143 -11.94 11.22 8.16
C THR A 143 -12.25 9.86 8.72
N ALA A 144 -11.99 9.66 10.01
CA ALA A 144 -12.55 8.52 10.70
C ALA A 144 -14.05 8.71 10.49
N ASN A 145 -14.59 8.08 9.44
CA ASN A 145 -16.00 7.92 9.32
C ASN A 145 -16.29 6.95 10.47
N SER A 146 -16.60 7.53 11.62
CA SER A 146 -16.82 6.90 12.92
C SER A 146 -18.08 6.05 12.93
N ASP A 147 -18.55 5.63 11.76
CA ASP A 147 -19.72 4.78 11.61
C ASP A 147 -19.38 3.31 11.92
N SER A 148 -18.11 2.99 12.22
CA SER A 148 -17.71 1.64 12.64
C SER A 148 -16.43 1.64 13.50
N ALA A 149 -16.53 2.01 14.79
CA ALA A 149 -15.63 1.63 15.89
C ALA A 149 -14.09 1.83 15.77
N GLY A 150 -13.55 2.42 14.70
CA GLY A 150 -12.12 2.63 14.50
C GLY A 150 -11.66 4.00 14.98
N GLY A 151 -10.82 4.04 16.02
CA GLY A 151 -10.14 5.25 16.50
C GLY A 151 -8.63 5.22 16.24
N LEU A 152 -8.01 6.40 16.19
CA LEU A 152 -6.55 6.51 16.24
C LEU A 152 -6.09 6.31 17.68
N VAL A 153 -5.42 5.18 17.95
CA VAL A 153 -4.80 4.93 19.26
C VAL A 153 -3.32 5.33 19.20
N MET A 154 -2.96 6.36 19.95
CA MET A 154 -1.58 6.83 20.11
C MET A 154 -1.16 6.63 21.56
N GLN A 155 0.00 5.99 21.78
CA GLN A 155 0.55 5.75 23.12
C GLN A 155 1.90 6.47 23.27
N GLY A 156 2.16 7.02 24.47
CA GLY A 156 3.40 7.74 24.79
C GLY A 156 3.25 9.26 24.87
N LYS A 157 4.39 9.98 24.76
CA LYS A 157 4.40 11.46 24.72
C LYS A 157 3.95 11.91 23.34
N MET A 158 2.70 12.34 23.24
CA MET A 158 2.10 12.80 21.99
C MET A 158 1.95 14.33 22.02
N LEU A 159 2.26 14.97 20.89
CA LEU A 159 1.92 16.37 20.65
C LEU A 159 0.76 16.41 19.65
N ILE A 160 -0.35 17.01 20.06
CA ILE A 160 -1.51 17.27 19.20
C ILE A 160 -1.69 18.78 19.19
N GLY A 161 -1.62 19.37 18.00
CA GLY A 161 -1.55 20.82 17.85
C GLY A 161 -1.61 21.22 16.39
N THR A 162 -1.85 22.50 16.16
CA THR A 162 -1.68 23.13 14.85
C THR A 162 -0.34 23.84 14.82
N ASP A 163 0.28 23.89 13.65
CA ASP A 163 1.50 24.66 13.39
C ASP A 163 1.23 26.16 13.23
N ASP A 164 -0.01 26.51 12.89
CA ASP A 164 -0.52 27.87 12.76
C ASP A 164 -1.37 28.30 13.97
N ARG A 165 -1.06 29.48 14.52
CA ARG A 165 -1.78 30.11 15.66
C ARG A 165 -3.22 30.49 15.33
N GLY A 166 -3.59 30.58 14.05
CA GLY A 166 -4.95 30.87 13.60
C GLY A 166 -5.86 29.64 13.51
N ARG A 167 -5.34 28.43 13.72
CA ARG A 167 -6.11 27.18 13.61
C ARG A 167 -6.43 26.62 14.99
N SER A 168 -7.62 26.02 15.11
CA SER A 168 -8.07 25.34 16.32
C SER A 168 -8.04 23.83 16.13
N ILE A 169 -7.83 23.09 17.22
CA ILE A 169 -8.25 21.69 17.30
C ILE A 169 -9.75 21.73 17.58
N ASP A 170 -10.55 21.31 16.62
CA ASP A 170 -12.00 21.16 16.79
C ASP A 170 -12.32 19.68 17.06
N VAL A 171 -13.09 19.42 18.12
CA VAL A 171 -13.54 18.08 18.48
C VAL A 171 -15.06 18.08 18.51
N ASN A 172 -15.67 17.55 17.46
CA ASN A 172 -17.12 17.36 17.38
C ASN A 172 -17.51 16.06 18.10
N GLY A 173 -17.44 16.07 19.44
CA GLY A 173 -17.72 14.90 20.28
C GLY A 173 -17.28 15.06 21.73
N GLU A 174 -17.28 13.95 22.47
CA GLU A 174 -16.80 13.91 23.85
C GLU A 174 -15.27 13.92 23.90
N VAL A 175 -14.70 14.82 24.70
CA VAL A 175 -13.29 14.79 25.10
C VAL A 175 -13.22 14.28 26.53
N ARG A 176 -12.75 13.05 26.69
CA ARG A 176 -12.46 12.47 28.01
C ARG A 176 -10.95 12.56 28.28
N VAL A 177 -10.59 13.23 29.37
CA VAL A 177 -9.21 13.28 29.85
C VAL A 177 -9.16 12.62 31.22
N GLU A 178 -8.29 11.61 31.36
CA GLU A 178 -8.01 11.01 32.66
C GLU A 178 -6.69 11.60 33.19
N GLY A 179 -6.76 12.29 34.33
CA GLY A 179 -5.63 12.98 34.94
C GLY A 179 -5.73 14.51 34.88
N ASN A 180 -4.60 15.19 35.05
CA ASN A 180 -4.55 16.65 35.12
C ASN A 180 -4.47 17.28 33.72
N VAL A 181 -5.34 18.26 33.46
CA VAL A 181 -5.23 19.16 32.30
C VAL A 181 -4.47 20.41 32.75
N THR A 182 -3.27 20.62 32.21
CA THR A 182 -2.50 21.85 32.43
C THR A 182 -2.58 22.71 31.17
N THR A 183 -3.15 23.91 31.29
CA THR A 183 -3.16 24.89 30.20
C THR A 183 -2.09 25.95 30.47
N ASN A 184 -1.14 26.11 29.55
CA ASN A 184 -0.29 27.30 29.54
C ASN A 184 -1.05 28.41 28.82
N THR A 185 -1.40 29.42 29.59
CA THR A 185 -2.24 30.59 29.29
C THR A 185 -2.16 31.09 27.85
N LEU A 186 -3.29 31.02 27.13
CA LEU A 186 -3.62 31.93 26.03
C LEU A 186 -4.90 32.66 26.44
N THR A 187 -4.92 33.97 26.21
CA THR A 187 -5.99 34.89 26.55
C THR A 187 -7.35 34.34 26.08
N GLY A 188 -8.28 34.06 27.00
CA GLY A 188 -9.67 33.71 26.67
C GLY A 188 -10.12 32.26 26.90
N THR A 189 -9.30 31.37 27.47
CA THR A 189 -9.76 30.01 27.79
C THR A 189 -10.63 29.99 29.06
N ALA A 190 -11.93 29.72 28.91
CA ALA A 190 -12.84 29.42 30.01
C ALA A 190 -13.12 27.91 30.05
N VAL A 191 -12.66 27.23 31.10
CA VAL A 191 -13.06 25.84 31.38
C VAL A 191 -14.32 25.89 32.25
N TYR A 192 -15.49 25.67 31.64
CA TYR A 192 -16.75 25.56 32.37
C TYR A 192 -16.94 24.12 32.84
N GLY A 193 -16.53 23.83 34.07
CA GLY A 193 -16.83 22.56 34.74
C GLY A 193 -17.85 22.76 35.85
N ALA A 194 -19.02 22.12 35.76
CA ALA A 194 -19.88 21.93 36.91
C ALA A 194 -19.44 20.63 37.61
N ILE A 195 -18.92 20.75 38.83
CA ILE A 195 -18.69 19.60 39.71
C ILE A 195 -20.06 19.22 40.27
N TRP A 196 -20.67 18.17 39.72
CA TRP A 196 -21.82 17.53 40.36
C TRP A 196 -21.27 16.57 41.41
N ASN A 197 -21.39 16.95 42.69
CA ASN A 197 -21.15 16.06 43.84
C ASN A 197 -22.33 15.10 44.05
#